data_AF-A0A326QMB4-F1
#
_entry.id   AF-A0A326QMB4-F1
#
_cell.length_a   1.000
_cell.length_b   1.000
_cell.length_c   1.000
_cell.angle_alpha   90.00
_cell.angle_beta   90.00
_cell.angle_gamma   90.00
#
_symmetry.space_group_name_H-M   'P 1'
#
loop_
_entity.id
_entity.type
_entity.pdbx_description
1 polymer ?
#
loop_
_entity_poly.entity_id
_entity_poly.type
_entity_poly.pdbx_seq_one_letter_code
_entity_poly.pdbx_strand_id
1 'polypeptide(L)'
;MTLTEGIMAVAVFSLSATSSVRLWGSSAVWSQAAAAREALVSGIEADLLRRTHHLRASVARDQPAPASCEVAAAWMVSRLASGASSLPQGVHKQLELVPDGGAVWLIYTAAAGQLERRRLFTAAAHGLCPVVPELPAMTDLEVGA
;
A
#
# COMPACT_ATOMS: atom_id res chain seq x y z
N MET A 1 -12.48 47.61 40.42
CA MET A 1 -12.23 46.23 40.02
C MET A 1 -12.62 45.34 41.18
N THR A 2 -13.65 44.52 41.02
CA THR A 2 -14.23 43.73 42.11
C THR A 2 -13.57 42.35 42.20
N LEU A 3 -13.58 41.75 43.38
CA LEU A 3 -12.96 40.43 43.62
C LEU A 3 -13.58 39.33 42.72
N THR A 4 -14.85 39.49 42.34
CA THR A 4 -15.56 38.61 41.40
C THR A 4 -15.04 38.69 39.97
N GLU A 5 -14.66 39.89 39.48
CA GLU A 5 -14.04 40.05 38.16
C GLU A 5 -12.70 39.32 38.07
N GLY A 6 -11.89 39.38 39.13
CA GLY A 6 -10.62 38.67 39.20
C GLY A 6 -10.78 37.14 39.14
N ILE A 7 -11.74 36.60 39.89
CA ILE A 7 -12.04 35.16 39.88
C ILE A 7 -12.53 34.71 38.50
N MET A 8 -13.43 35.48 37.87
CA MET A 8 -13.95 35.16 36.54
C MET A 8 -12.84 35.20 35.47
N ALA A 9 -11.96 36.20 35.52
CA ALA A 9 -10.82 36.30 34.60
C ALA A 9 -9.88 35.09 34.73
N VAL A 10 -9.53 34.69 35.95
CA VAL A 10 -8.70 33.50 36.20
C VAL A 10 -9.38 32.22 35.73
N ALA A 11 -10.69 32.07 35.96
CA ALA A 11 -11.44 30.90 35.52
C ALA A 11 -11.46 30.79 33.98
N VAL A 12 -11.78 31.87 33.27
CA VAL A 12 -11.79 31.91 31.80
C VAL A 12 -10.40 31.63 31.25
N PHE A 13 -9.36 32.27 31.82
CA PHE A 13 -7.98 32.03 31.42
C PHE A 13 -7.59 30.56 31.60
N SER A 14 -7.89 29.96 32.75
CA SER A 14 -7.55 28.56 33.04
C SER A 14 -8.26 27.59 32.10
N LEU A 15 -9.54 27.84 31.79
CA LEU A 15 -10.30 27.02 30.84
C LEU A 15 -9.71 27.13 29.43
N SER A 16 -9.37 28.34 28.98
CA SER A 16 -8.77 28.58 27.67
C SER A 16 -7.37 27.97 27.53
N ALA A 17 -6.57 28.01 28.60
CA ALA A 17 -5.26 27.37 28.64
C ALA A 17 -5.40 25.84 28.57
N THR A 18 -6.36 25.27 29.29
CA THR A 18 -6.61 23.81 29.29
C THR A 18 -7.10 23.33 27.94
N SER A 19 -8.03 24.04 27.30
CA SER A 19 -8.52 23.68 25.97
C SER A 19 -7.42 23.78 24.92
N SER A 20 -6.58 24.81 24.99
CA SER A 20 -5.43 24.96 24.10
C SER A 20 -4.47 23.79 24.23
N VAL A 21 -4.05 23.43 25.46
CA VAL A 21 -3.13 22.31 25.69
C VAL A 21 -3.73 20.99 25.18
N ARG A 22 -5.03 20.76 25.38
CA ARG A 22 -5.70 19.57 24.84
C ARG A 22 -5.71 19.53 23.32
N LEU A 23 -5.94 20.67 22.67
CA LEU A 23 -5.93 20.79 21.21
C LEU A 23 -4.53 20.53 20.64
N TRP A 24 -3.49 21.07 21.26
CA TRP A 24 -2.10 20.81 20.86
C TRP A 24 -1.73 19.34 21.08
N GLY A 25 -2.13 18.77 22.22
CA GLY A 25 -1.91 17.36 22.54
C GLY A 25 -2.57 16.42 21.54
N SER A 26 -3.86 16.65 21.22
CA SER A 26 -4.55 15.82 20.23
C SER A 26 -3.95 15.96 18.83
N SER A 27 -3.57 17.19 18.44
CA SER A 27 -2.93 17.46 17.15
C SER A 27 -1.57 16.77 17.02
N ALA A 28 -0.77 16.75 18.10
CA ALA A 28 0.53 16.08 18.12
C ALA A 28 0.39 14.55 17.96
N VAL A 29 -0.57 13.94 18.66
CA VAL A 29 -0.85 12.50 18.54
C VAL A 29 -1.31 12.15 17.12
N TRP A 30 -2.20 12.97 16.54
CA TRP A 30 -2.68 12.76 15.17
C TRP A 30 -1.54 12.93 14.15
N SER A 31 -0.68 13.93 14.32
CA SER A 31 0.48 14.13 13.44
C SER A 31 1.45 12.95 13.48
N GLN A 32 1.70 12.39 14.67
CA GLN A 32 2.56 11.21 14.80
C GLN A 32 1.94 9.97 14.14
N ALA A 33 0.64 9.76 14.35
CA ALA A 33 -0.08 8.66 13.71
C ALA A 33 -0.08 8.80 12.17
N ALA A 34 -0.27 10.02 11.65
CA ALA A 34 -0.21 10.30 10.22
C ALA A 34 1.19 10.03 9.65
N ALA A 35 2.25 10.49 10.31
CA ALA A 35 3.63 10.25 9.88
C ALA A 35 3.98 8.75 9.88
N ALA A 36 3.52 8.00 10.89
CA ALA A 36 3.69 6.54 10.93
C ALA A 36 2.94 5.85 9.78
N ARG A 37 1.72 6.29 9.46
CA ARG A 37 0.95 5.77 8.34
C ARG A 37 1.63 6.07 7.00
N GLU A 38 2.14 7.28 6.81
CA GLU A 38 2.86 7.69 5.60
C GLU A 38 4.16 6.88 5.42
N ALA A 39 4.90 6.64 6.50
CA ALA A 39 6.09 5.78 6.48
C ALA A 39 5.76 4.33 6.06
N LEU A 40 4.61 3.79 6.53
CA LEU A 40 4.14 2.48 6.11
C LEU A 40 3.79 2.44 4.62
N VAL A 41 3.02 3.42 4.14
CA VAL A 41 2.59 3.50 2.73
C VAL A 41 3.80 3.64 1.81
N SER A 42 4.71 4.56 2.11
CA SER A 42 5.93 4.76 1.32
C SER A 42 6.82 3.51 1.29
N GLY A 43 6.91 2.77 2.41
CA GLY A 43 7.60 1.48 2.47
C GLY A 43 6.98 0.42 1.56
N ILE A 44 5.65 0.33 1.51
CA ILE A 44 4.90 -0.57 0.62
C ILE A 44 5.13 -0.19 -0.85
N GLU A 45 5.03 1.11 -1.19
CA GLU A 45 5.26 1.61 -2.54
C GLU A 45 6.68 1.32 -3.02
N ALA A 46 7.68 1.52 -2.17
CA ALA A 46 9.06 1.19 -2.49
C ALA A 46 9.26 -0.31 -2.78
N ASP A 47 8.62 -1.20 -2.02
CA ASP A 47 8.68 -2.64 -2.29
C ASP A 47 7.97 -3.01 -3.61
N LEU A 48 6.80 -2.41 -3.88
CA LEU A 48 6.05 -2.63 -5.11
C LEU A 48 6.86 -2.21 -6.34
N LEU A 49 7.49 -1.03 -6.30
CA LEU A 49 8.35 -0.53 -7.37
C LEU A 49 9.55 -1.46 -7.59
N ARG A 50 10.21 -1.91 -6.51
CA ARG A 50 11.33 -2.85 -6.59
C ARG A 50 10.92 -4.18 -7.22
N ARG A 51 9.78 -4.76 -6.83
CA ARG A 51 9.27 -6.01 -7.41
C ARG A 51 8.89 -5.85 -8.88
N THR A 52 8.26 -4.74 -9.23
CA THR A 52 7.92 -4.43 -10.62
C THR A 52 9.16 -4.31 -11.48
N HIS A 53 10.19 -3.62 -10.97
CA HIS A 53 11.49 -3.53 -11.64
C HIS A 53 12.17 -4.90 -11.77
N HIS A 54 12.20 -5.69 -10.69
CA HIS A 54 12.75 -7.04 -10.69
C HIS A 54 12.04 -7.95 -11.71
N LEU A 55 10.72 -7.88 -11.77
CA LEU A 55 9.92 -8.63 -12.74
C LEU A 55 10.29 -8.21 -14.17
N ARG A 56 10.28 -6.91 -14.49
CA ARG A 56 10.66 -6.40 -15.82
C ARG A 56 12.08 -6.82 -16.21
N ALA A 57 13.03 -6.72 -15.29
CA ALA A 57 14.40 -7.16 -15.53
C ALA A 57 14.49 -8.68 -15.77
N SER A 58 13.70 -9.48 -15.06
CA SER A 58 13.62 -10.93 -15.25
C SER A 58 13.02 -11.30 -16.61
N VAL A 59 11.97 -10.59 -17.05
CA VAL A 59 11.35 -10.79 -18.37
C VAL A 59 12.35 -10.50 -19.51
N ALA A 60 13.25 -9.54 -19.33
CA ALA A 60 14.26 -9.21 -20.33
C ALA A 60 15.42 -10.22 -20.42
N ARG A 61 15.69 -10.99 -19.36
CA ARG A 61 16.83 -11.92 -19.27
C ARG A 61 16.43 -13.38 -19.47
N ASP A 62 15.38 -13.79 -18.77
CA ASP A 62 14.96 -15.18 -18.62
C ASP A 62 13.49 -15.31 -19.04
N GLN A 63 13.17 -14.82 -20.24
CA GLN A 63 11.82 -14.88 -20.75
C GLN A 63 11.41 -16.37 -20.81
N PRO A 64 10.35 -16.78 -20.10
CA PRO A 64 9.87 -18.16 -20.20
C PRO A 64 9.57 -18.44 -21.68
N ALA A 65 9.89 -19.65 -22.14
CA ALA A 65 9.47 -20.08 -23.48
C ALA A 65 7.97 -19.81 -23.63
N PRO A 66 7.51 -19.39 -24.83
CA PRO A 66 6.10 -19.02 -25.03
C PRO A 66 5.21 -20.16 -24.57
N ALA A 67 4.46 -19.90 -23.50
CA ALA A 67 3.59 -20.84 -22.82
C ALA A 67 2.21 -20.19 -22.60
N SER A 68 1.22 -20.96 -22.14
CA SER A 68 -0.10 -20.42 -21.82
C SER A 68 -0.01 -19.28 -20.78
N CYS A 69 -0.98 -18.37 -20.78
CA CYS A 69 -1.01 -17.26 -19.81
C CYS A 69 -1.00 -17.76 -18.35
N GLU A 70 -1.55 -18.95 -18.09
CA GLU A 70 -1.46 -19.66 -16.80
C GLU A 70 -0.02 -19.98 -16.38
N VAL A 71 0.75 -20.56 -17.29
CA VAL A 71 2.16 -20.89 -17.02
C VAL A 71 2.98 -19.62 -16.83
N ALA A 72 2.69 -18.57 -17.62
CA ALA A 72 3.31 -17.27 -17.47
C ALA A 72 2.96 -16.61 -16.11
N ALA A 73 1.70 -16.68 -15.66
CA ALA A 73 1.28 -16.16 -14.36
C ALA A 73 1.94 -16.95 -13.20
N ALA A 74 2.02 -18.27 -13.29
CA ALA A 74 2.73 -19.09 -12.31
C ALA A 74 4.23 -18.74 -12.24
N TRP A 75 4.87 -18.50 -13.39
CA TRP A 75 6.25 -18.01 -13.44
C TRP A 75 6.36 -16.61 -12.80
N MET A 76 5.42 -15.70 -13.07
CA MET A 76 5.40 -14.38 -12.45
C MET A 76 5.30 -14.44 -10.94
N VAL A 77 4.53 -15.37 -10.36
CA VAL A 77 4.47 -15.58 -8.90
C VAL A 77 5.88 -15.82 -8.35
N SER A 78 6.67 -16.68 -8.99
CA SER A 78 8.05 -16.96 -8.55
C SER A 78 8.97 -15.73 -8.60
N ARG A 79 8.83 -14.90 -9.65
CA ARG A 79 9.64 -13.68 -9.82
C ARG A 79 9.21 -12.55 -8.89
N LEU A 80 7.91 -12.42 -8.64
CA LEU A 80 7.36 -11.48 -7.67
C LEU A 80 7.69 -11.92 -6.24
N ALA A 81 7.74 -13.21 -5.94
CA ALA A 81 8.15 -13.74 -4.64
C ALA A 81 9.64 -13.48 -4.36
N SER A 82 10.51 -13.81 -5.33
CA SER A 82 11.98 -13.72 -5.22
C SER A 82 12.55 -12.31 -5.28
N GLY A 83 11.80 -11.32 -5.80
CA GLY A 83 12.18 -9.89 -5.73
C GLY A 83 12.12 -9.30 -4.31
N ALA A 84 12.44 -10.09 -3.28
CA ALA A 84 12.28 -9.77 -1.88
C ALA A 84 13.06 -8.51 -1.48
N SER A 85 12.36 -7.56 -0.88
CA SER A 85 12.96 -6.54 -0.02
C SER A 85 12.41 -6.69 1.40
N SER A 86 13.13 -6.14 2.38
CA SER A 86 12.66 -6.09 3.77
C SER A 86 11.37 -5.26 3.81
N LEU A 87 10.25 -5.92 4.10
CA LEU A 87 8.98 -5.23 4.33
C LEU A 87 9.03 -4.47 5.65
N PRO A 88 8.32 -3.32 5.76
CA PRO A 88 8.13 -2.67 7.04
C PRO A 88 7.49 -3.61 8.07
N GLN A 89 7.77 -3.40 9.36
CA GLN A 89 7.19 -4.24 10.42
C GLN A 89 5.65 -4.18 10.40
N GLY A 90 5.00 -5.33 10.59
CA GLY A 90 3.54 -5.43 10.59
C GLY A 90 2.89 -5.37 9.21
N VAL A 91 3.67 -5.40 8.12
CA VAL A 91 3.18 -5.56 6.75
C VAL A 91 3.31 -7.01 6.32
N HIS A 92 2.19 -7.62 5.93
CA HIS A 92 2.12 -8.94 5.33
C HIS A 92 1.93 -8.81 3.82
N LYS A 93 2.48 -9.77 3.09
CA LYS A 93 2.41 -9.83 1.63
C LYS A 93 1.84 -11.18 1.23
N GLN A 94 0.86 -11.16 0.34
CA GLN A 94 0.26 -12.34 -0.24
C GLN A 94 0.28 -12.23 -1.77
N LEU A 95 0.54 -13.38 -2.42
CA LEU A 95 0.47 -13.52 -3.87
C LEU A 95 -0.63 -14.51 -4.18
N GLU A 96 -1.60 -14.11 -4.99
CA GLU A 96 -2.73 -14.95 -5.38
C GLU A 96 -2.83 -15.01 -6.90
N LEU A 97 -2.96 -16.21 -7.45
CA LEU A 97 -3.27 -16.38 -8.86
C LEU A 97 -4.75 -16.04 -9.10
N VAL A 98 -5.02 -15.28 -10.17
CA VAL A 98 -6.39 -15.03 -10.61
C VAL A 98 -6.96 -16.32 -11.22
N PRO A 99 -8.20 -16.72 -10.92
CA PRO A 99 -8.81 -17.95 -11.43
C PRO A 99 -8.79 -18.07 -12.96
N ASP A 100 -8.88 -16.94 -13.67
CA ASP A 100 -8.81 -16.86 -15.14
C ASP A 100 -7.40 -17.11 -15.70
N GLY A 101 -6.43 -17.44 -14.83
CA GLY A 101 -5.13 -17.98 -15.19
C GLY A 101 -4.10 -16.97 -15.67
N GLY A 102 -4.51 -15.82 -16.24
CA GLY A 102 -3.58 -14.89 -16.88
C GLY A 102 -2.94 -13.82 -15.99
N ALA A 103 -3.22 -13.81 -14.69
CA ALA A 103 -2.80 -12.71 -13.83
C ALA A 103 -2.51 -13.13 -12.39
N VAL A 104 -1.77 -12.27 -11.68
CA VAL A 104 -1.35 -12.43 -10.29
C VAL A 104 -1.75 -11.18 -9.51
N TRP A 105 -2.46 -11.37 -8.40
CA TRP A 105 -2.65 -10.35 -7.38
C TRP A 105 -1.46 -10.34 -6.43
N LEU A 106 -0.90 -9.15 -6.21
CA LEU A 106 0.00 -8.85 -5.11
C LEU A 106 -0.76 -8.02 -4.09
N ILE A 107 -0.95 -8.57 -2.90
CA ILE A 107 -1.75 -7.99 -1.83
C ILE A 107 -0.83 -7.69 -0.66
N TYR A 108 -0.84 -6.44 -0.21
CA TYR A 108 -0.21 -5.99 1.01
C TYR A 108 -1.27 -5.70 2.06
N THR A 109 -1.13 -6.28 3.24
CA THR A 109 -2.00 -6.02 4.39
C THR A 109 -1.15 -5.50 5.55
N ALA A 110 -1.57 -4.39 6.15
CA ALA A 110 -0.85 -3.74 7.25
C ALA A 110 -1.80 -3.32 8.37
N ALA A 111 -1.22 -2.99 9.54
CA ALA A 111 -1.95 -2.46 10.70
C ALA A 111 -3.18 -3.29 11.09
N ALA A 112 -2.99 -4.61 11.24
CA ALA A 112 -4.06 -5.58 11.56
C ALA A 112 -5.27 -5.53 10.59
N GLY A 113 -5.03 -5.25 9.31
CA GLY A 113 -6.05 -5.24 8.27
C GLY A 113 -6.71 -3.88 8.03
N GLN A 114 -6.25 -2.81 8.70
CA GLN A 114 -6.75 -1.45 8.45
C GLN A 114 -6.22 -0.83 7.15
N LEU A 115 -5.17 -1.41 6.56
CA LEU A 115 -4.63 -0.97 5.28
C LEU A 115 -4.42 -2.17 4.38
N GLU A 116 -5.12 -2.19 3.27
CA GLU A 116 -4.94 -3.17 2.19
C GLU A 116 -4.55 -2.44 0.92
N ARG A 117 -3.49 -2.90 0.25
CA ARG A 117 -3.11 -2.41 -1.07
C ARG A 117 -2.93 -3.58 -2.01
N ARG A 118 -3.65 -3.57 -3.12
CA ARG A 118 -3.64 -4.63 -4.13
C ARG A 118 -3.07 -4.09 -5.43
N ARG A 119 -2.27 -4.91 -6.12
CA ARG A 119 -1.81 -4.64 -7.48
C ARG A 119 -1.99 -5.88 -8.34
N LEU A 120 -2.66 -5.72 -9.47
CA LEU A 120 -2.80 -6.76 -10.47
C LEU A 120 -1.61 -6.73 -11.42
N PHE A 121 -1.01 -7.89 -11.66
CA PHE A 121 0.00 -8.09 -12.69
C PHE A 121 -0.52 -9.12 -13.69
N THR A 122 -0.75 -8.69 -14.93
CA THR A 122 -1.20 -9.59 -16.00
C THR A 122 -0.01 -10.05 -16.84
N ALA A 123 0.07 -11.35 -17.16
CA ALA A 123 1.12 -11.90 -18.02
C ALA A 123 1.15 -11.23 -19.41
N ALA A 124 -0.04 -10.93 -19.95
CA ALA A 124 -0.22 -10.24 -21.23
C ALA A 124 0.43 -8.84 -21.26
N ALA A 125 0.22 -8.01 -20.22
CA ALA A 125 0.84 -6.68 -20.15
C ALA A 125 2.38 -6.72 -20.06
N HIS A 126 2.95 -7.86 -19.68
CA HIS A 126 4.39 -8.09 -19.65
C HIS A 126 4.92 -8.80 -20.91
N GLY A 127 4.07 -9.01 -21.93
CA GLY A 127 4.45 -9.67 -23.18
C GLY A 127 4.78 -11.16 -23.02
N LEU A 128 4.37 -11.79 -21.92
CA LEU A 128 4.69 -13.19 -21.61
C LEU A 128 3.75 -14.19 -22.26
N CYS A 129 2.57 -13.74 -22.68
CA CYS A 129 1.60 -14.55 -23.41
C CYS A 129 0.84 -13.68 -24.43
N PRO A 130 0.31 -14.27 -25.51
CA PRO A 130 -0.48 -13.54 -26.48
C PRO A 130 -1.75 -12.98 -25.83
N VAL A 131 -2.08 -11.73 -26.15
CA VAL A 131 -3.34 -11.11 -25.74
C VAL A 131 -4.47 -11.83 -26.49
N VAL A 132 -5.22 -12.70 -25.80
CA VAL A 132 -6.49 -13.18 -26.34
C VAL A 132 -7.48 -12.01 -26.25
N PRO A 133 -8.11 -11.54 -27.35
CA PRO A 133 -8.82 -10.26 -27.38
C PRO A 133 -10.14 -10.19 -26.60
N GLU A 134 -10.45 -11.14 -25.72
CA GLU A 134 -11.79 -11.28 -25.13
C GLU A 134 -11.97 -10.69 -23.73
N LEU A 135 -10.90 -10.23 -23.05
CA LEU A 135 -11.06 -9.47 -21.80
C LEU A 135 -10.92 -7.97 -22.05
N PRO A 136 -11.89 -7.14 -21.60
CA PRO A 136 -11.78 -5.70 -21.71
C PRO A 136 -10.52 -5.26 -20.95
N ALA A 137 -9.71 -4.44 -21.62
CA ALA A 137 -8.52 -3.82 -21.04
C ALA A 137 -8.91 -3.03 -19.78
N MET A 138 -8.87 -3.67 -18.62
CA MET A 138 -8.99 -3.00 -17.33
C MET A 138 -7.66 -2.33 -17.05
N THR A 139 -7.52 -1.14 -17.63
CA THR A 139 -6.60 -0.09 -17.19
C THR A 139 -6.60 -0.01 -15.68
N ASP A 140 -5.42 -0.20 -15.08
CA ASP A 140 -5.00 0.22 -13.73
C ASP A 140 -6.15 0.71 -12.82
N LEU A 141 -6.97 -0.22 -12.33
CA LEU A 141 -7.88 0.05 -11.22
C LEU A 141 -7.08 -0.07 -9.92
N GLU A 142 -6.40 1.01 -9.55
CA GLU A 142 -6.05 1.26 -8.15
C GLU A 142 -7.37 1.38 -7.36
N VAL A 143 -7.88 0.25 -6.85
CA VAL A 143 -8.97 0.27 -5.88
C VAL A 143 -8.36 0.58 -4.53
N GLY A 144 -8.33 1.86 -4.18
CA GLY A 144 -8.01 2.37 -2.84
C GLY A 144 -9.28 2.92 -2.18
N ALA A 145 -9.62 2.37 -1.02
CA ALA A 145 -10.48 2.99 -0.01
C ALA A 145 -9.75 2.89 1.34
#